data_AF-A0A1L7GMH8-F1
#
_entry.id   AF-A0A1L7GMH8-F1
#
_cell.length_a   1.000
_cell.length_b   1.000
_cell.length_c   1.000
_cell.angle_alpha   90.00
_cell.angle_beta   90.00
_cell.angle_gamma   90.00
#
_symmetry.space_group_name_H-M   'P 1'
#
loop_
_entity.id
_entity.type
_entity.pdbx_description
1 polymer ?
#
loop_
_entity_poly.entity_id
_entity_poly.type
_entity_poly.pdbx_seq_one_letter_code
_entity_poly.pdbx_strand_id
1 'polypeptide(L)'
;MFSGPRTPLEQLEQYVTPHRPVPSAPYAVPVTGREPFGTRLALVDPEGALVRAPELGAVGPFHPDGDGGLVAPAADLAGRWGYLDGRGRWLDAPGLEWTGAFDGAGLSRFRRAGLFGYADASGAPVVPARFTGAEEFHHGLAAVRTEGGAGYADPTGRLVIGGGFDAAGSFGPAGLAPVRPVTGGPCGYVDREGRPAIAPRFDGARPFGAGGAAPVRVGELWGLVDTAGEWIVEPSFRLLESFDGNGLAYAVGGGAGDSFAGFVDCRGELVLRRDGEMDEELWCGLLKVGDGFARGFVDPAGLPVIGPRYAWVERFSPCGAAVACVDDGAPRWGVLRTDGSFTPSSHREPLTDGDGWVAGFDDVTGLAAFVSADGAVVHVDAGGRDVCRVEASGDGASVVLRDAAGRAVWEGAAGPGTFERARPRLLRDTGQYVDHGPAWEGDAVAVAAELLGRAPRPFHPGSADPYDVDGLDEDDAEDLCHGAVRVVASVFLEAEALAEYPFLQDWTEQRFAELYDTVAERLRAGYGPPLPDDRAVLLRGGDGERSVTWRAGDRRLVLQEWMVIGDGDVEIEIWLAAVDT
;
A
#
# COMPACT_ATOMS: atom_id res chain seq x y z
N MET A 1 22.86 -33.05 48.73
CA MET A 1 21.96 -32.05 48.13
C MET A 1 22.22 -32.08 46.64
N PHE A 2 21.32 -32.69 45.88
CA PHE A 2 21.45 -32.90 44.44
C PHE A 2 21.11 -31.60 43.70
N SER A 3 22.03 -31.15 42.86
CA SER A 3 21.79 -30.16 41.81
C SER A 3 20.96 -30.82 40.70
N GLY A 4 19.77 -30.30 40.42
CA GLY A 4 18.92 -30.76 39.32
C GLY A 4 19.46 -30.36 37.93
N PRO A 5 18.95 -30.97 36.85
CA PRO A 5 19.31 -30.61 35.48
C PRO A 5 18.77 -29.21 35.13
N ARG A 6 19.63 -28.39 34.52
CA ARG A 6 19.28 -27.07 33.98
C ARG A 6 18.27 -27.20 32.85
N THR A 7 17.39 -26.22 32.72
CA THR A 7 16.36 -26.21 31.67
C THR A 7 16.97 -25.87 30.29
N PRO A 8 16.33 -26.26 29.17
CA PRO A 8 16.80 -25.91 27.82
C PRO A 8 16.92 -24.39 27.57
N LEU A 9 16.21 -23.56 28.33
CA LEU A 9 16.30 -22.09 28.29
C LEU A 9 17.62 -21.55 28.89
N GLU A 10 18.21 -22.24 29.86
CA GLU A 10 19.45 -21.83 30.52
C GLU A 10 20.72 -22.22 29.72
N GLN A 11 20.58 -22.96 28.62
CA GLN A 11 21.68 -23.30 27.70
C GLN A 11 21.82 -22.34 26.52
N LEU A 12 20.86 -21.42 26.31
CA LEU A 12 20.90 -20.41 25.24
C LEU A 12 21.64 -19.12 25.62
N GLU A 13 21.94 -18.89 26.91
CA GLU A 13 22.61 -17.67 27.37
C GLU A 13 24.15 -17.67 27.18
N GLN A 14 24.76 -18.75 26.67
CA GLN A 14 26.22 -18.87 26.52
C GLN A 14 26.80 -18.28 25.22
N TYR A 15 25.98 -17.64 24.38
CA TYR A 15 26.42 -16.92 23.18
C TYR A 15 25.97 -15.46 23.14
N VAL A 16 25.74 -14.81 24.29
CA VAL A 16 25.63 -13.35 24.33
C VAL A 16 27.04 -12.75 24.24
N THR A 17 27.58 -12.77 23.02
CA THR A 17 28.62 -11.83 22.63
C THR A 17 28.03 -10.43 22.85
N PRO A 18 28.73 -9.47 23.47
CA PRO A 18 28.19 -8.11 23.61
C PRO A 18 27.93 -7.58 22.20
N HIS A 19 26.67 -7.59 21.77
CA HIS A 19 26.27 -6.99 20.52
C HIS A 19 26.64 -5.52 20.64
N ARG A 20 27.65 -5.10 19.87
CA ARG A 20 27.79 -3.68 19.57
C ARG A 20 26.41 -3.21 19.10
N PRO A 21 25.88 -2.10 19.61
CA PRO A 21 24.60 -1.59 19.13
C PRO A 21 24.70 -1.45 17.61
N VAL A 22 23.81 -2.16 16.90
CA VAL A 22 23.72 -2.04 15.45
C VAL A 22 23.31 -0.61 15.16
N PRO A 23 24.04 0.14 14.32
CA PRO A 23 23.67 1.51 13.99
C PRO A 23 22.30 1.51 13.30
N SER A 24 21.51 2.55 13.53
CA SER A 24 20.25 2.74 12.81
C SER A 24 20.53 2.80 11.30
N ALA A 25 19.76 2.05 10.52
CA ALA A 25 19.89 2.07 9.08
C ALA A 25 19.51 3.45 8.52
N PRO A 26 20.21 3.93 7.48
CA PRO A 26 19.74 5.09 6.75
C PRO A 26 18.47 4.73 5.99
N TYR A 27 17.64 5.73 5.77
CA TYR A 27 16.42 5.64 5.00
C TYR A 27 16.68 5.95 3.53
N ALA A 28 16.04 5.20 2.61
CA ALA A 28 16.01 5.59 1.22
C ALA A 28 14.84 6.54 0.96
N VAL A 29 15.11 7.68 0.32
CA VAL A 29 14.12 8.75 0.13
C VAL A 29 13.99 9.03 -1.36
N PRO A 30 12.80 8.87 -1.96
CA PRO A 30 12.59 9.16 -3.37
C PRO A 30 12.59 10.66 -3.65
N VAL A 31 13.35 11.05 -4.67
CA VAL A 31 13.27 12.34 -5.34
C VAL A 31 12.81 12.07 -6.77
N THR A 32 11.60 12.50 -7.09
CA THR A 32 10.92 12.16 -8.34
C THR A 32 10.76 13.39 -9.22
N GLY A 33 11.09 13.23 -10.51
CA GLY A 33 10.80 14.22 -11.55
C GLY A 33 10.50 13.52 -12.88
N ARG A 34 9.92 14.28 -13.82
CA ARG A 34 9.63 13.79 -15.17
C ARG A 34 10.92 13.39 -15.90
N GLU A 35 10.79 12.52 -16.90
CA GLU A 35 11.90 12.17 -17.79
C GLU A 35 12.56 13.43 -18.40
N PRO A 36 13.91 13.50 -18.46
CA PRO A 36 14.88 12.42 -18.21
C PRO A 36 15.38 12.34 -16.75
N PHE A 37 14.77 13.06 -15.81
CA PHE A 37 15.21 13.03 -14.42
C PHE A 37 14.85 11.70 -13.73
N GLY A 38 13.59 11.26 -13.87
CA GLY A 38 13.07 10.01 -13.34
C GLY A 38 12.94 10.00 -11.81
N THR A 39 12.78 8.81 -11.22
CA THR A 39 12.85 8.63 -9.76
C THR A 39 14.27 8.26 -9.36
N ARG A 40 14.80 8.93 -8.33
CA ARG A 40 16.13 8.66 -7.77
C ARG A 40 16.05 8.57 -6.26
N LEU A 41 16.79 7.65 -5.66
CA LEU A 41 16.81 7.46 -4.21
C LEU A 41 18.05 8.15 -3.61
N ALA A 42 17.82 9.03 -2.64
CA ALA A 42 18.82 9.49 -1.69
C ALA A 42 18.88 8.53 -0.49
N LEU A 43 19.99 8.58 0.25
CA LEU A 43 20.07 7.99 1.59
C LEU A 43 20.16 9.12 2.62
N VAL A 44 19.34 9.06 3.66
CA VAL A 44 19.41 9.97 4.82
C VAL A 44 19.50 9.18 6.12
N ASP A 45 20.15 9.74 7.14
CA ASP A 45 20.15 9.12 8.47
C ASP A 45 18.79 9.36 9.19
N PRO A 46 18.56 8.79 10.39
CA PRO A 46 17.32 8.99 11.12
C PRO A 46 17.01 10.43 11.53
N GLU A 47 18.01 11.31 11.49
CA GLU A 47 17.86 12.75 11.73
C GLU A 47 17.63 13.54 10.43
N GLY A 48 17.57 12.86 9.28
CA GLY A 48 17.35 13.45 7.96
C GLY A 48 18.61 14.01 7.30
N ALA A 49 19.79 13.81 7.89
CA ALA A 49 21.04 14.29 7.29
C ALA A 49 21.42 13.43 6.08
N LEU A 50 21.93 14.07 5.03
CA LEU A 50 22.29 13.38 3.80
C LEU A 50 23.46 12.41 4.03
N VAL A 51 23.21 11.13 3.81
CA VAL A 51 24.22 10.07 3.74
C VAL A 51 24.69 9.90 2.29
N ARG A 52 23.77 9.95 1.33
CA ARG A 52 24.06 9.85 -0.09
C ARG A 52 23.08 10.66 -0.93
N ALA A 53 23.59 11.37 -1.93
CA ALA A 53 22.78 12.13 -2.89
C ALA A 53 21.81 11.22 -3.69
N PRO A 54 20.73 11.78 -4.28
CA PRO A 54 19.79 11.05 -5.15
C PRO A 54 20.43 10.54 -6.45
N GLU A 55 21.19 9.46 -6.35
CA GLU A 55 21.97 8.84 -7.42
C GLU A 55 21.76 7.32 -7.51
N LEU A 56 20.88 6.76 -6.68
CA LEU A 56 20.54 5.34 -6.68
C LEU A 56 19.22 5.12 -7.43
N GLY A 57 19.15 4.04 -8.21
CA GLY A 57 17.91 3.61 -8.88
C GLY A 57 17.06 2.69 -8.00
N ALA A 58 17.69 1.93 -7.10
CA ALA A 58 17.01 1.05 -6.14
C ALA A 58 17.91 0.79 -4.93
N VAL A 59 17.31 0.48 -3.79
CA VAL A 59 17.97 0.04 -2.56
C VAL A 59 17.11 -1.05 -1.94
N GLY A 60 17.72 -2.14 -1.45
CA GLY A 60 17.03 -3.16 -0.66
C GLY A 60 17.28 -2.97 0.84
N PRO A 61 16.72 -3.85 1.70
CA PRO A 61 16.80 -3.68 3.14
C PRO A 61 18.24 -3.74 3.63
N PHE A 62 18.58 -2.87 4.59
CA PHE A 62 19.86 -2.92 5.28
C PHE A 62 19.93 -4.12 6.22
N HIS A 63 21.05 -4.82 6.16
CA HIS A 63 21.35 -6.00 6.99
C HIS A 63 22.61 -5.73 7.83
N PRO A 64 22.68 -6.21 9.09
CA PRO A 64 23.89 -6.15 9.89
C PRO A 64 25.08 -6.85 9.22
N ASP A 65 26.24 -6.21 9.13
CA ASP A 65 27.42 -6.80 8.48
C ASP A 65 28.19 -7.81 9.35
N GLY A 66 27.79 -7.95 10.62
CA GLY A 66 28.47 -8.79 11.63
C GLY A 66 29.61 -8.10 12.38
N ASP A 67 30.08 -6.94 11.91
CA ASP A 67 31.20 -6.16 12.49
C ASP A 67 30.72 -4.86 13.18
N GLY A 68 29.40 -4.67 13.25
CA GLY A 68 28.75 -3.51 13.85
C GLY A 68 28.44 -2.39 12.86
N GLY A 69 28.47 -2.68 11.55
CA GLY A 69 27.95 -1.83 10.49
C GLY A 69 26.74 -2.47 9.80
N LEU A 70 26.44 -1.97 8.61
CA LEU A 70 25.29 -2.38 7.80
C LEU A 70 25.73 -2.50 6.34
N VAL A 71 25.03 -3.38 5.61
CA VAL A 71 25.14 -3.56 4.17
C VAL A 71 23.77 -3.64 3.53
N ALA A 72 23.60 -3.10 2.33
CA ALA A 72 22.39 -3.25 1.52
C ALA A 72 22.73 -3.52 0.05
N PRO A 73 21.94 -4.34 -0.66
CA PRO A 73 21.95 -4.35 -2.11
C PRO A 73 21.42 -3.02 -2.64
N ALA A 74 22.04 -2.47 -3.68
CA ALA A 74 21.59 -1.22 -4.31
C ALA A 74 21.93 -1.19 -5.80
N ALA A 75 21.14 -0.46 -6.57
CA ALA A 75 21.33 -0.25 -7.99
C ALA A 75 21.70 1.19 -8.32
N ASP A 76 22.53 1.38 -9.34
CA ASP A 76 22.74 2.69 -9.97
C ASP A 76 21.56 3.09 -10.89
N LEU A 77 21.63 4.29 -11.46
CA LEU A 77 20.61 4.80 -12.40
C LEU A 77 20.56 4.04 -13.73
N ALA A 78 21.56 3.19 -14.04
CA ALA A 78 21.55 2.31 -15.20
C ALA A 78 20.95 0.92 -14.88
N GLY A 79 20.45 0.72 -13.65
CA GLY A 79 19.85 -0.54 -13.19
C GLY A 79 20.87 -1.64 -12.91
N ARG A 80 22.16 -1.31 -12.74
CA ARG A 80 23.19 -2.27 -12.38
C ARG A 80 23.32 -2.35 -10.86
N TRP A 81 23.37 -3.57 -10.35
CA TRP A 81 23.35 -3.83 -8.92
C TRP A 81 24.77 -3.99 -8.35
N GLY A 82 24.91 -3.65 -7.07
CA GLY A 82 26.09 -3.83 -6.23
C GLY A 82 25.69 -3.81 -4.76
N TYR A 83 26.67 -3.61 -3.86
CA TYR A 83 26.46 -3.59 -2.41
C TYR A 83 27.06 -2.31 -1.82
N LEU A 84 26.33 -1.66 -0.92
CA LEU A 84 26.80 -0.45 -0.21
C LEU A 84 26.74 -0.61 1.31
N ASP A 85 27.59 0.12 2.01
CA ASP A 85 27.57 0.19 3.47
C ASP A 85 26.52 1.17 4.02
N GLY A 86 26.25 1.13 5.32
CA GLY A 86 25.36 2.08 6.01
C GLY A 86 25.82 3.55 5.96
N ARG A 87 26.99 3.85 5.41
CA ARG A 87 27.48 5.22 5.14
C ARG A 87 27.31 5.60 3.66
N GLY A 88 26.58 4.79 2.89
CA GLY A 88 26.29 5.02 1.48
C GLY A 88 27.46 4.77 0.53
N ARG A 89 28.55 4.13 0.97
CA ARG A 89 29.73 3.86 0.13
C ARG A 89 29.61 2.47 -0.51
N TRP A 90 29.97 2.35 -1.78
CA TRP A 90 30.03 1.05 -2.46
C TRP A 90 31.09 0.15 -1.80
N LEU A 91 30.66 -1.02 -1.34
CA LEU A 91 31.51 -2.14 -0.94
C LEU A 91 31.88 -2.98 -2.18
N ASP A 92 30.87 -3.29 -3.01
CA ASP A 92 31.01 -3.80 -4.37
C ASP A 92 30.30 -2.85 -5.33
N ALA A 93 31.02 -2.41 -6.36
CA ALA A 93 30.50 -1.41 -7.29
C ALA A 93 29.41 -2.01 -8.21
N PRO A 94 28.46 -1.19 -8.69
CA PRO A 94 27.44 -1.60 -9.66
C PRO A 94 28.04 -2.34 -10.86
N GLY A 95 27.69 -3.62 -10.98
CA GLY A 95 28.24 -4.52 -11.99
C GLY A 95 27.50 -5.84 -12.11
N LEU A 96 26.49 -6.06 -11.27
CA LEU A 96 25.63 -7.22 -11.29
C LEU A 96 24.38 -6.94 -12.15
N GLU A 97 23.76 -8.02 -12.63
CA GLU A 97 22.48 -7.93 -13.33
C GLU A 97 21.34 -7.75 -12.32
N TRP A 98 21.47 -8.36 -11.14
CA TRP A 98 20.50 -8.28 -10.05
C TRP A 98 21.11 -8.79 -8.74
N THR A 99 20.61 -8.29 -7.61
CA THR A 99 20.90 -8.81 -6.25
C THR A 99 19.63 -8.81 -5.40
N GLY A 100 19.48 -9.81 -4.54
CA GLY A 100 18.40 -9.88 -3.53
C GLY A 100 18.86 -9.37 -2.16
N ALA A 101 17.93 -9.35 -1.21
CA ALA A 101 18.23 -9.09 0.20
C ALA A 101 19.21 -10.13 0.78
N PHE A 102 19.78 -9.80 1.94
CA PHE A 102 20.53 -10.76 2.74
C PHE A 102 19.54 -11.65 3.50
N ASP A 103 19.73 -12.96 3.41
CA ASP A 103 18.89 -13.94 4.12
C ASP A 103 19.42 -14.24 5.54
N GLY A 104 18.74 -15.15 6.24
CA GLY A 104 19.11 -15.54 7.62
C GLY A 104 20.48 -16.22 7.74
N ALA A 105 21.13 -16.62 6.64
CA ALA A 105 22.51 -17.09 6.63
C ALA A 105 23.53 -15.95 6.45
N GLY A 106 23.07 -14.70 6.35
CA GLY A 106 23.91 -13.53 6.09
C GLY A 106 24.45 -13.49 4.66
N LEU A 107 23.77 -14.17 3.72
CA LEU A 107 24.17 -14.23 2.32
C LEU A 107 23.14 -13.52 1.44
N SER A 108 23.61 -12.83 0.41
CA SER A 108 22.76 -12.23 -0.62
C SER A 108 22.90 -12.98 -1.93
N ARG A 109 21.77 -13.38 -2.52
CA ARG A 109 21.72 -13.99 -3.85
C ARG A 109 22.01 -12.91 -4.91
N PHE A 110 22.91 -13.19 -5.84
CA PHE A 110 23.21 -12.29 -6.95
C PHE A 110 23.11 -13.00 -8.30
N ARG A 111 22.90 -12.22 -9.37
CA ARG A 111 22.89 -12.70 -10.75
C ARG A 111 23.97 -12.02 -11.59
N ARG A 112 24.74 -12.83 -12.32
CA ARG A 112 25.80 -12.40 -13.23
C ARG A 112 25.90 -13.37 -14.41
N ALA A 113 25.94 -12.83 -15.63
CA ALA A 113 25.95 -13.60 -16.87
C ALA A 113 24.80 -14.62 -16.94
N GLY A 114 23.61 -14.23 -16.48
CA GLY A 114 22.42 -15.08 -16.46
C GLY A 114 22.38 -16.14 -15.36
N LEU A 115 23.46 -16.34 -14.59
CA LEU A 115 23.57 -17.36 -13.54
C LEU A 115 23.55 -16.75 -12.13
N PHE A 116 23.12 -17.53 -11.16
CA PHE A 116 23.02 -17.16 -9.75
C PHE A 116 24.20 -17.66 -8.91
N GLY A 117 24.61 -16.82 -7.96
CA GLY A 117 25.58 -17.11 -6.89
C GLY A 117 25.16 -16.43 -5.58
N TYR A 118 26.02 -16.47 -4.57
CA TYR A 118 25.78 -15.89 -3.25
C TYR A 118 27.00 -15.08 -2.79
N ALA A 119 26.75 -13.88 -2.27
CA ALA A 119 27.76 -12.96 -1.75
C ALA A 119 27.61 -12.79 -0.23
N ASP A 120 28.72 -12.55 0.46
CA ASP A 120 28.73 -12.18 1.87
C ASP A 120 28.47 -10.67 2.07
N ALA A 121 28.46 -10.23 3.33
CA ALA A 121 28.23 -8.83 3.72
C ALA A 121 29.29 -7.83 3.22
N SER A 122 30.43 -8.30 2.73
CA SER A 122 31.42 -7.46 2.05
C SER A 122 31.12 -7.26 0.55
N GLY A 123 30.11 -7.97 0.02
CA GLY A 123 29.81 -8.06 -1.40
C GLY A 123 30.69 -9.08 -2.14
N ALA A 124 31.58 -9.78 -1.45
CA ALA A 124 32.45 -10.77 -2.06
C ALA A 124 31.66 -12.06 -2.35
N PRO A 125 31.83 -12.68 -3.54
CA PRO A 125 31.16 -13.94 -3.85
C PRO A 125 31.71 -15.09 -3.00
N VAL A 126 30.89 -15.60 -2.07
CA VAL A 126 31.14 -16.87 -1.35
C VAL A 126 30.88 -18.05 -2.28
N VAL A 127 29.81 -17.95 -3.07
CA VAL A 127 29.46 -18.91 -4.12
C VAL A 127 29.47 -18.20 -5.46
N PRO A 128 30.42 -18.52 -6.36
CA PRO A 128 30.44 -17.94 -7.69
C PRO A 128 29.14 -18.20 -8.47
N ALA A 129 28.77 -17.29 -9.36
CA ALA A 129 27.61 -17.46 -10.23
C ALA A 129 27.77 -18.72 -11.10
N ARG A 130 26.94 -19.74 -10.82
CA ARG A 130 27.00 -21.04 -11.50
C ARG A 130 25.67 -21.79 -11.54
N PHE A 131 24.66 -21.32 -10.82
CA PHE A 131 23.35 -21.95 -10.79
C PHE A 131 22.42 -21.28 -11.80
N THR A 132 21.58 -22.05 -12.48
CA THR A 132 20.57 -21.51 -13.40
C THR A 132 19.33 -20.96 -12.66
N GLY A 133 19.18 -21.35 -11.40
CA GLY A 133 18.22 -20.81 -10.43
C GLY A 133 18.71 -21.10 -9.02
N ALA A 134 18.32 -20.29 -8.05
CA ALA A 134 18.77 -20.41 -6.66
C ALA A 134 17.72 -19.71 -5.80
N GLU A 135 17.39 -20.23 -4.62
CA GLU A 135 16.51 -19.62 -3.62
C GLU A 135 17.31 -19.16 -2.37
N GLU A 136 16.62 -18.59 -1.40
CA GLU A 136 17.21 -18.22 -0.10
C GLU A 136 17.59 -19.45 0.73
N PHE A 137 18.54 -19.28 1.66
CA PHE A 137 18.88 -20.32 2.62
C PHE A 137 17.83 -20.42 3.72
N HIS A 138 17.14 -21.56 3.77
CA HIS A 138 16.24 -21.91 4.86
C HIS A 138 16.81 -23.08 5.64
N HIS A 139 17.02 -22.88 6.94
CA HIS A 139 17.59 -23.88 7.85
C HIS A 139 18.90 -24.52 7.34
N GLY A 140 19.76 -23.71 6.71
CA GLY A 140 21.12 -24.08 6.30
C GLY A 140 21.23 -24.68 4.89
N LEU A 141 20.14 -24.78 4.13
CA LEU A 141 20.16 -25.24 2.74
C LEU A 141 19.32 -24.32 1.85
N ALA A 142 19.77 -24.12 0.62
CA ALA A 142 19.02 -23.40 -0.41
C ALA A 142 18.65 -24.35 -1.56
N ALA A 143 17.43 -24.24 -2.05
CA ALA A 143 17.04 -24.91 -3.29
C ALA A 143 17.79 -24.23 -4.45
N VAL A 144 18.46 -25.01 -5.28
CA VAL A 144 19.22 -24.51 -6.44
C VAL A 144 18.93 -25.35 -7.67
N ARG A 145 19.03 -24.73 -8.84
CA ARG A 145 18.89 -25.37 -10.13
C ARG A 145 20.22 -25.35 -10.88
N THR A 146 20.54 -26.48 -11.47
CA THR A 146 21.70 -26.68 -12.34
C THR A 146 21.22 -27.17 -13.70
N GLU A 147 22.14 -27.38 -14.65
CA GLU A 147 21.82 -28.08 -15.91
C GLU A 147 21.28 -29.51 -15.66
N GLY A 148 21.66 -30.14 -14.54
CA GLY A 148 21.21 -31.49 -14.15
C GLY A 148 19.90 -31.53 -13.37
N GLY A 149 19.16 -30.41 -13.26
CA GLY A 149 17.91 -30.30 -12.51
C GLY A 149 18.05 -29.58 -11.16
N ALA A 150 16.98 -29.64 -10.37
CA ALA A 150 16.90 -29.02 -9.05
C ALA A 150 17.53 -29.91 -7.96
N GLY A 151 18.11 -29.27 -6.95
CA GLY A 151 18.74 -29.90 -5.78
C GLY A 151 18.96 -28.86 -4.67
N TYR A 152 19.85 -29.17 -3.72
CA TYR A 152 20.11 -28.28 -2.58
C TYR A 152 21.60 -28.05 -2.34
N ALA A 153 21.96 -26.79 -2.08
CA ALA A 153 23.31 -26.36 -1.75
C ALA A 153 23.40 -25.89 -0.30
N ASP A 154 24.57 -26.08 0.31
CA ASP A 154 24.94 -25.43 1.58
C ASP A 154 25.47 -24.00 1.35
N PRO A 155 25.71 -23.19 2.41
CA PRO A 155 26.24 -21.83 2.29
C PRO A 155 27.61 -21.70 1.64
N THR A 156 28.38 -22.79 1.54
CA THR A 156 29.64 -22.83 0.77
C THR A 156 29.40 -23.05 -0.73
N GLY A 157 28.13 -23.23 -1.12
CA GLY A 157 27.66 -23.54 -2.45
C GLY A 157 27.78 -25.01 -2.80
N ARG A 158 28.29 -25.87 -1.91
CA ARG A 158 28.43 -27.30 -2.20
C ARG A 158 27.04 -27.91 -2.33
N LEU A 159 26.79 -28.63 -3.43
CA LEU A 159 25.58 -29.43 -3.57
C LEU A 159 25.61 -30.57 -2.54
N VAL A 160 24.73 -30.50 -1.55
CA VAL A 160 24.57 -31.51 -0.50
C VAL A 160 23.57 -32.57 -0.96
N ILE A 161 22.51 -32.14 -1.63
CA ILE A 161 21.51 -33.01 -2.24
C ILE A 161 21.56 -32.76 -3.75
N GLY A 162 22.16 -33.70 -4.47
CA GLY A 162 22.39 -33.58 -5.91
C GLY A 162 21.11 -33.72 -6.74
N GLY A 163 21.18 -33.23 -7.99
CA GLY A 163 20.09 -33.22 -8.96
C GLY A 163 19.35 -34.55 -9.16
N GLY A 164 18.16 -34.46 -9.76
CA GLY A 164 17.21 -35.57 -9.84
C GLY A 164 15.76 -35.15 -9.55
N PHE A 165 15.56 -33.87 -9.21
CA PHE A 165 14.25 -33.27 -9.06
C PHE A 165 13.96 -32.32 -10.21
N ASP A 166 12.71 -32.35 -10.68
CA ASP A 166 12.17 -31.33 -11.58
C ASP A 166 11.86 -30.03 -10.81
N ALA A 167 11.44 -30.16 -9.55
CA ALA A 167 11.20 -29.03 -8.65
C ALA A 167 11.59 -29.37 -7.20
N ALA A 168 12.07 -28.38 -6.47
CA ALA A 168 12.47 -28.46 -5.07
C ALA A 168 11.99 -27.19 -4.35
N GLY A 169 11.26 -27.32 -3.25
CA GLY A 169 10.85 -26.21 -2.40
C GLY A 169 11.78 -26.02 -1.20
N SER A 170 11.59 -24.95 -0.43
CA SER A 170 12.41 -24.68 0.76
C SER A 170 12.22 -25.72 1.86
N PHE A 171 13.26 -25.95 2.64
CA PHE A 171 13.14 -26.70 3.89
C PHE A 171 12.29 -25.92 4.89
N GLY A 172 11.32 -26.60 5.51
CA GLY A 172 10.60 -26.08 6.65
C GLY A 172 11.32 -26.31 7.98
N PRO A 173 10.82 -25.76 9.11
CA PRO A 173 11.43 -25.94 10.43
C PRO A 173 11.48 -27.40 10.89
N ALA A 174 10.56 -28.25 10.39
CA ALA A 174 10.58 -29.70 10.64
C ALA A 174 11.72 -30.44 9.93
N GLY A 175 12.53 -29.75 9.11
CA GLY A 175 13.68 -30.35 8.43
C GLY A 175 13.34 -31.16 7.18
N LEU A 176 12.12 -31.01 6.66
CA LEU A 176 11.65 -31.64 5.43
C LEU A 176 11.38 -30.59 4.35
N ALA A 177 11.62 -30.96 3.09
CA ALA A 177 11.35 -30.12 1.92
C ALA A 177 10.53 -30.87 0.87
N PRO A 178 9.54 -30.21 0.24
CA PRO A 178 8.77 -30.81 -0.84
C PRO A 178 9.63 -30.91 -2.11
N VAL A 179 9.55 -32.04 -2.80
CA VAL A 179 10.27 -32.28 -4.05
C VAL A 179 9.39 -32.98 -5.08
N ARG A 180 9.61 -32.66 -6.35
CA ARG A 180 9.03 -33.38 -7.50
C ARG A 180 10.13 -34.09 -8.27
N PRO A 181 10.04 -35.42 -8.50
CA PRO A 181 11.03 -36.16 -9.27
C PRO A 181 11.21 -35.64 -10.71
N VAL A 182 12.42 -35.77 -11.25
CA VAL A 182 12.73 -35.37 -12.65
C VAL A 182 11.94 -36.15 -13.70
N THR A 183 11.47 -37.34 -13.37
CA THR A 183 10.57 -38.14 -14.23
C THR A 183 9.17 -37.54 -14.35
N GLY A 184 8.89 -36.44 -13.65
CA GLY A 184 7.54 -35.93 -13.44
C GLY A 184 6.77 -36.77 -12.42
N GLY A 185 5.49 -36.45 -12.27
CA GLY A 185 4.58 -37.14 -11.35
C GLY A 185 4.35 -36.37 -10.04
N PRO A 186 3.84 -37.05 -9.00
CA PRO A 186 3.46 -36.41 -7.75
C PRO A 186 4.68 -35.92 -6.95
N CYS A 187 4.41 -35.02 -6.01
CA CYS A 187 5.33 -34.51 -5.01
C CYS A 187 5.45 -35.48 -3.82
N GLY A 188 6.65 -35.52 -3.25
CA GLY A 188 6.95 -36.16 -1.96
C GLY A 188 7.84 -35.24 -1.12
N TYR A 189 8.49 -35.77 -0.08
CA TYR A 189 9.37 -35.01 0.79
C TYR A 189 10.70 -35.72 1.02
N VAL A 190 11.76 -34.93 1.19
CA VAL A 190 13.11 -35.40 1.55
C VAL A 190 13.59 -34.76 2.85
N ASP A 191 14.46 -35.47 3.56
CA ASP A 191 15.21 -34.92 4.70
C ASP A 191 16.43 -34.10 4.25
N ARG A 192 17.16 -33.51 5.20
CA ARG A 192 18.35 -32.68 4.94
C ARG A 192 19.55 -33.47 4.40
N GLU A 193 19.52 -34.79 4.50
CA GLU A 193 20.51 -35.67 3.86
C GLU A 193 20.06 -36.13 2.46
N GLY A 194 18.90 -35.68 1.99
CA GLY A 194 18.33 -36.01 0.70
C GLY A 194 17.67 -37.39 0.65
N ARG A 195 17.45 -38.04 1.79
CA ARG A 195 16.75 -39.32 1.85
C ARG A 195 15.25 -39.08 1.72
N PRO A 196 14.52 -39.91 0.94
CA PRO A 196 13.06 -39.82 0.89
C PRO A 196 12.47 -40.01 2.29
N ALA A 197 11.77 -38.99 2.79
CA ALA A 197 11.05 -39.02 4.06
C ALA A 197 9.59 -39.41 3.83
N ILE A 198 8.96 -38.85 2.80
CA ILE A 198 7.59 -39.18 2.38
C ILE A 198 7.61 -39.48 0.89
N ALA A 199 7.14 -40.68 0.51
CA ALA A 199 7.13 -41.11 -0.88
C ALA A 199 6.24 -40.20 -1.75
N PRO A 200 6.61 -39.95 -3.03
CA PRO A 200 5.81 -39.13 -3.93
C PRO A 200 4.38 -39.65 -4.10
N ARG A 201 3.38 -38.85 -3.69
CA ARG A 201 1.96 -39.19 -3.82
C ARG A 201 0.97 -38.01 -3.83
N PHE A 202 1.46 -36.77 -3.76
CA PHE A 202 0.62 -35.57 -3.71
C PHE A 202 0.70 -34.77 -5.01
N ASP A 203 -0.41 -34.20 -5.48
CA ASP A 203 -0.42 -33.35 -6.68
C ASP A 203 0.19 -31.95 -6.42
N GLY A 204 0.30 -31.56 -5.15
CA GLY A 204 0.99 -30.36 -4.68
C GLY A 204 1.44 -30.52 -3.23
N ALA A 205 2.51 -29.83 -2.85
CA ALA A 205 3.08 -29.91 -1.51
C ALA A 205 3.73 -28.57 -1.13
N ARG A 206 3.45 -28.08 0.08
CA ARG A 206 4.05 -26.87 0.65
C ARG A 206 5.06 -27.27 1.76
N PRO A 207 5.97 -26.36 2.17
CA PRO A 207 6.89 -26.65 3.27
C PRO A 207 6.17 -26.99 4.58
N PHE A 208 6.79 -27.85 5.39
CA PHE A 208 6.32 -28.11 6.75
C PHE A 208 6.44 -26.87 7.63
N GLY A 209 5.39 -26.57 8.43
CA GLY A 209 5.44 -25.52 9.45
C GLY A 209 6.17 -25.98 10.73
N ALA A 210 6.36 -25.04 11.67
CA ALA A 210 6.97 -25.32 12.97
C ALA A 210 6.18 -26.34 13.81
N GLY A 211 4.86 -26.43 13.59
CA GLY A 211 3.98 -27.40 14.23
C GLY A 211 4.08 -28.84 13.70
N GLY A 212 4.95 -29.12 12.72
CA GLY A 212 5.14 -30.47 12.18
C GLY A 212 4.05 -30.94 11.20
N ALA A 213 3.24 -30.01 10.67
CA ALA A 213 2.23 -30.29 9.64
C ALA A 213 2.61 -29.61 8.32
N ALA A 214 2.20 -30.22 7.20
CA ALA A 214 2.35 -29.64 5.87
C ALA A 214 1.04 -29.68 5.07
N PRO A 215 0.66 -28.57 4.41
CA PRO A 215 -0.38 -28.57 3.39
C PRO A 215 0.04 -29.39 2.16
N VAL A 216 -0.80 -30.35 1.79
CA VAL A 216 -0.63 -31.15 0.57
C VAL A 216 -1.92 -31.22 -0.20
N ARG A 217 -1.83 -31.30 -1.53
CA ARG A 217 -2.98 -31.32 -2.43
C ARG A 217 -3.12 -32.69 -3.09
N VAL A 218 -4.36 -33.17 -3.18
CA VAL A 218 -4.76 -34.36 -3.95
C VAL A 218 -6.01 -34.00 -4.74
N GLY A 219 -5.94 -34.12 -6.07
CA GLY A 219 -6.92 -33.53 -6.97
C GLY A 219 -7.00 -32.02 -6.77
N GLU A 220 -8.21 -31.51 -6.55
CA GLU A 220 -8.47 -30.09 -6.36
C GLU A 220 -8.49 -29.65 -4.88
N LEU A 221 -8.31 -30.59 -3.94
CA LEU A 221 -8.45 -30.32 -2.51
C LEU A 221 -7.12 -30.44 -1.77
N TRP A 222 -6.96 -29.58 -0.78
CA TRP A 222 -5.87 -29.57 0.17
C TRP A 222 -6.25 -30.29 1.46
N GLY A 223 -5.27 -30.95 2.05
CA GLY A 223 -5.33 -31.56 3.38
C GLY A 223 -4.00 -31.34 4.12
N LEU A 224 -3.90 -31.92 5.32
CA LEU A 224 -2.74 -31.81 6.18
C LEU A 224 -2.13 -33.18 6.44
N VAL A 225 -0.80 -33.26 6.34
CA VAL A 225 -0.04 -34.45 6.72
C VAL A 225 0.98 -34.14 7.80
N ASP A 226 1.26 -35.13 8.64
CA ASP A 226 2.34 -35.09 9.61
C ASP A 226 3.71 -35.41 8.97
N THR A 227 4.78 -35.38 9.76
CA THR A 227 6.15 -35.67 9.28
C THR A 227 6.38 -37.13 8.86
N ALA A 228 5.50 -38.06 9.24
CA ALA A 228 5.49 -39.43 8.72
C ALA A 228 4.72 -39.54 7.39
N GLY A 229 4.01 -38.47 7.01
CA GLY A 229 3.16 -38.39 5.84
C GLY A 229 1.74 -38.86 6.09
N GLU A 230 1.38 -39.23 7.32
CA GLU A 230 0.02 -39.66 7.67
C GLU A 230 -0.94 -38.47 7.70
N TRP A 231 -2.21 -38.71 7.36
CA TRP A 231 -3.22 -37.66 7.33
C TRP A 231 -3.52 -37.16 8.75
N ILE A 232 -3.31 -35.86 8.96
CA ILE A 232 -3.90 -35.12 10.09
C ILE A 232 -5.34 -34.73 9.69
N VAL A 233 -5.49 -34.19 8.48
CA VAL A 233 -6.78 -33.88 7.86
C VAL A 233 -6.76 -34.37 6.43
N GLU A 234 -7.70 -35.24 6.07
CA GLU A 234 -7.86 -35.69 4.69
C GLU A 234 -8.25 -34.52 3.75
N PRO A 235 -7.90 -34.58 2.45
CA PRO A 235 -8.16 -33.50 1.50
C PRO A 235 -9.62 -33.05 1.49
N SER A 236 -9.86 -31.83 1.98
CA SER A 236 -11.20 -31.27 2.19
C SER A 236 -11.25 -29.74 2.07
N PHE A 237 -10.11 -29.06 2.12
CA PHE A 237 -10.02 -27.62 1.90
C PHE A 237 -9.92 -27.31 0.41
N ARG A 238 -10.69 -26.35 -0.07
CA ARG A 238 -10.57 -25.81 -1.43
C ARG A 238 -9.33 -24.92 -1.57
N LEU A 239 -8.93 -24.26 -0.49
CA LEU A 239 -7.70 -23.47 -0.37
C LEU A 239 -7.09 -23.76 1.00
N LEU A 240 -5.77 -23.94 1.05
CA LEU A 240 -5.01 -23.99 2.30
C LEU A 240 -3.62 -23.42 2.06
N GLU A 241 -3.30 -22.32 2.73
CA GLU A 241 -2.04 -21.61 2.63
C GLU A 241 -0.90 -22.28 3.42
N SER A 242 0.32 -21.78 3.28
CA SER A 242 1.45 -22.22 4.12
C SER A 242 1.23 -21.78 5.56
N PHE A 243 1.73 -22.56 6.52
CA PHE A 243 1.74 -22.12 7.92
C PHE A 243 2.71 -20.96 8.11
N ASP A 244 2.25 -19.92 8.81
CA ASP A 244 3.07 -18.80 9.25
C ASP A 244 3.94 -19.15 10.47
N GLY A 245 4.68 -18.17 10.99
CA GLY A 245 5.50 -18.32 12.20
C GLY A 245 4.70 -18.62 13.48
N ASN A 246 3.40 -18.34 13.50
CA ASN A 246 2.49 -18.62 14.59
C ASN A 246 1.84 -20.01 14.48
N GLY A 247 2.08 -20.73 13.38
CA GLY A 247 1.49 -22.04 13.13
C GLY A 247 0.05 -21.98 12.62
N LEU A 248 -0.35 -20.84 12.04
CA LEU A 248 -1.66 -20.65 11.42
C LEU A 248 -1.54 -20.64 9.90
N ALA A 249 -2.55 -21.17 9.22
CA ALA A 249 -2.68 -21.11 7.77
C ALA A 249 -4.09 -20.66 7.40
N TYR A 250 -4.20 -19.74 6.45
CA TYR A 250 -5.51 -19.36 5.91
C TYR A 250 -6.07 -20.50 5.06
N ALA A 251 -7.36 -20.80 5.25
CA ALA A 251 -8.04 -21.93 4.65
C ALA A 251 -9.46 -21.57 4.23
N VAL A 252 -9.89 -22.16 3.11
CA VAL A 252 -11.28 -22.13 2.65
C VAL A 252 -11.75 -23.56 2.51
N GLY A 253 -12.80 -23.94 3.24
CA GLY A 253 -13.27 -25.32 3.33
C GLY A 253 -14.77 -25.44 3.55
N GLY A 254 -15.20 -26.65 3.93
CA GLY A 254 -16.59 -26.98 4.27
C GLY A 254 -17.44 -27.47 3.08
N GLY A 255 -18.58 -28.08 3.40
CA GLY A 255 -19.55 -28.61 2.44
C GLY A 255 -20.63 -27.59 2.05
N ALA A 256 -21.55 -27.99 1.16
CA ALA A 256 -22.69 -27.16 0.78
C ALA A 256 -23.56 -26.83 2.03
N GLY A 257 -23.58 -25.56 2.42
CA GLY A 257 -24.30 -25.08 3.61
C GLY A 257 -23.46 -24.93 4.89
N ASP A 258 -22.19 -25.33 4.88
CA ASP A 258 -21.25 -25.19 6.02
C ASP A 258 -19.85 -24.76 5.55
N SER A 259 -19.80 -23.96 4.49
CA SER A 259 -18.53 -23.43 4.00
C SER A 259 -17.96 -22.42 4.99
N PHE A 260 -16.63 -22.40 5.10
CA PHE A 260 -15.92 -21.44 5.93
C PHE A 260 -14.71 -20.89 5.18
N ALA A 261 -14.30 -19.69 5.59
CA ALA A 261 -12.98 -19.12 5.32
C ALA A 261 -12.40 -18.66 6.67
N GLY A 262 -11.08 -18.72 6.84
CA GLY A 262 -10.44 -18.36 8.10
C GLY A 262 -9.12 -19.06 8.33
N PHE A 263 -8.56 -18.95 9.54
CA PHE A 263 -7.28 -19.55 9.90
C PHE A 263 -7.46 -20.87 10.63
N VAL A 264 -6.70 -21.89 10.21
CA VAL A 264 -6.61 -23.19 10.90
C VAL A 264 -5.22 -23.37 11.53
N ASP A 265 -5.15 -24.12 12.62
CA ASP A 265 -3.88 -24.52 13.24
C ASP A 265 -3.26 -25.75 12.57
N CYS A 266 -2.11 -26.21 13.08
CA CYS A 266 -1.42 -27.40 12.55
C CYS A 266 -2.18 -28.73 12.77
N ARG A 267 -3.26 -28.73 13.55
CA ARG A 267 -4.19 -29.87 13.72
C ARG A 267 -5.36 -29.78 12.73
N GLY A 268 -5.46 -28.68 11.98
CA GLY A 268 -6.56 -28.39 11.08
C GLY A 268 -7.82 -27.88 11.78
N GLU A 269 -7.71 -27.47 13.05
CA GLU A 269 -8.80 -26.88 13.80
C GLU A 269 -8.95 -25.40 13.41
N LEU A 270 -10.18 -24.96 13.14
CA LEU A 270 -10.48 -23.55 12.85
C LEU A 270 -10.24 -22.71 14.11
N VAL A 271 -9.26 -21.82 14.05
CA VAL A 271 -8.91 -20.89 15.14
C VAL A 271 -9.65 -19.56 14.97
N LEU A 272 -9.64 -19.02 13.75
CA LEU A 272 -10.30 -17.76 13.42
C LEU A 272 -11.23 -17.97 12.24
N ARG A 273 -12.51 -17.67 12.41
CA ARG A 273 -13.47 -17.66 11.31
C ARG A 273 -13.52 -16.26 10.71
N ARG A 274 -13.53 -16.19 9.37
CA ARG A 274 -13.82 -14.96 8.63
C ARG A 274 -15.30 -14.65 8.72
N ASP A 275 -15.65 -13.77 9.65
CA ASP A 275 -16.99 -13.20 9.78
C ASP A 275 -16.91 -11.70 9.44
N GLY A 276 -17.23 -11.34 8.20
CA GLY A 276 -17.08 -9.97 7.69
C GLY A 276 -15.72 -9.69 7.04
N GLU A 277 -15.24 -8.46 7.18
CA GLU A 277 -13.94 -8.04 6.64
C GLU A 277 -12.80 -8.50 7.54
N MET A 278 -11.87 -9.26 6.96
CA MET A 278 -10.71 -9.81 7.65
C MET A 278 -9.65 -10.10 6.60
N ASP A 279 -8.40 -9.74 6.91
CA ASP A 279 -7.26 -10.04 6.06
C ASP A 279 -6.98 -11.55 6.02
N GLU A 280 -6.20 -11.98 5.02
CA GLU A 280 -5.81 -13.38 4.84
C GLU A 280 -4.41 -13.69 5.37
N GLU A 281 -3.74 -12.68 5.95
CA GLU A 281 -2.38 -12.79 6.50
C GLU A 281 -2.22 -11.96 7.78
N LEU A 282 -1.36 -12.43 8.69
CA LEU A 282 -0.99 -11.71 9.90
C LEU A 282 0.22 -10.82 9.63
N TRP A 283 0.09 -9.54 9.98
CA TRP A 283 1.14 -8.53 9.84
C TRP A 283 1.65 -8.11 11.20
N CYS A 284 2.95 -8.31 11.43
CA CYS A 284 3.56 -8.11 12.75
C CYS A 284 2.85 -8.88 13.89
N GLY A 285 2.32 -10.07 13.57
CA GLY A 285 1.58 -10.91 14.51
C GLY A 285 0.15 -10.46 14.81
N LEU A 286 -0.39 -9.50 14.05
CA LEU A 286 -1.75 -8.99 14.18
C LEU A 286 -2.53 -9.22 12.90
N LEU A 287 -3.83 -9.51 13.03
CA LEU A 287 -4.75 -9.67 11.92
C LEU A 287 -5.68 -8.47 11.84
N LYS A 288 -5.73 -7.79 10.68
CA LYS A 288 -6.69 -6.71 10.45
C LYS A 288 -8.10 -7.28 10.32
N VAL A 289 -9.03 -6.66 11.02
CA VAL A 289 -10.46 -7.00 11.04
C VAL A 289 -11.31 -5.74 10.86
N GLY A 290 -12.52 -5.89 10.33
CA GLY A 290 -13.47 -4.81 10.16
C GLY A 290 -14.83 -5.09 10.81
N ASP A 291 -15.47 -4.03 11.29
CA ASP A 291 -16.89 -4.01 11.70
C ASP A 291 -17.57 -2.84 10.98
N GLY A 292 -18.35 -3.15 9.93
CA GLY A 292 -18.84 -2.14 9.00
C GLY A 292 -17.68 -1.38 8.34
N PHE A 293 -17.62 -0.05 8.54
CA PHE A 293 -16.55 0.80 8.04
C PHE A 293 -15.39 1.00 9.02
N ALA A 294 -15.51 0.50 10.26
CA ALA A 294 -14.44 0.63 11.24
C ALA A 294 -13.43 -0.50 11.09
N ARG A 295 -12.14 -0.19 11.27
CA ARG A 295 -11.02 -1.14 11.18
C ARG A 295 -10.26 -1.24 12.50
N GLY A 296 -9.83 -2.45 12.83
CA GLY A 296 -9.09 -2.81 14.05
C GLY A 296 -8.19 -4.02 13.84
N PHE A 297 -7.61 -4.53 14.92
CA PHE A 297 -6.68 -5.65 14.90
C PHE A 297 -6.90 -6.62 16.06
N VAL A 298 -6.80 -7.92 15.76
CA VAL A 298 -6.80 -9.02 16.74
C VAL A 298 -5.47 -9.74 16.74
N ASP A 299 -5.15 -10.42 17.85
CA ASP A 299 -4.01 -11.33 17.93
C ASP A 299 -4.32 -12.69 17.23
N PRO A 300 -3.34 -13.61 17.13
CA PRO A 300 -3.57 -14.93 16.51
C PRO A 300 -4.60 -15.80 17.24
N ALA A 301 -4.95 -15.48 18.49
CA ALA A 301 -6.00 -16.14 19.27
C ALA A 301 -7.38 -15.48 19.09
N GLY A 302 -7.47 -14.41 18.30
CA GLY A 302 -8.71 -13.67 18.03
C GLY A 302 -9.06 -12.66 19.12
N LEU A 303 -8.15 -12.38 20.05
CA LEU A 303 -8.37 -11.37 21.09
C LEU A 303 -8.14 -9.98 20.50
N PRO A 304 -9.07 -9.02 20.70
CA PRO A 304 -8.88 -7.65 20.25
C PRO A 304 -7.65 -7.00 20.89
N VAL A 305 -6.70 -6.57 20.05
CA VAL A 305 -5.51 -5.80 20.46
C VAL A 305 -5.76 -4.32 20.22
N ILE A 306 -6.35 -3.99 19.07
CA ILE A 306 -6.71 -2.63 18.67
C ILE A 306 -8.18 -2.65 18.26
N GLY A 307 -9.04 -1.97 19.00
CA GLY A 307 -10.48 -1.95 18.71
C GLY A 307 -10.80 -1.31 17.35
N PRO A 308 -11.93 -1.67 16.72
CA PRO A 308 -12.34 -1.14 15.43
C PRO A 308 -12.78 0.32 15.58
N ARG A 309 -11.85 1.26 15.37
CA ARG A 309 -12.10 2.72 15.52
C ARG A 309 -11.53 3.58 14.39
N TYR A 310 -10.79 2.98 13.47
CA TYR A 310 -10.19 3.70 12.35
C TYR A 310 -11.14 3.64 11.17
N ALA A 311 -11.41 4.79 10.56
CA ALA A 311 -12.16 4.87 9.31
C ALA A 311 -11.38 4.24 8.15
N TRP A 312 -10.05 4.21 8.28
CA TRP A 312 -9.17 3.48 7.39
C TRP A 312 -7.85 3.14 8.09
N VAL A 313 -7.27 1.99 7.80
CA VAL A 313 -5.93 1.63 8.26
C VAL A 313 -5.29 0.62 7.31
N GLU A 314 -4.01 0.84 7.04
CA GLU A 314 -3.19 -0.11 6.29
C GLU A 314 -2.85 -1.35 7.14
N ARG A 315 -2.28 -2.39 6.52
CA ARG A 315 -1.55 -3.44 7.24
C ARG A 315 -0.31 -2.87 7.95
N PHE A 316 0.18 -3.57 8.97
CA PHE A 316 1.44 -3.20 9.60
C PHE A 316 2.65 -3.59 8.74
N SER A 317 3.49 -2.63 8.38
CA SER A 317 4.80 -2.87 7.78
C SER A 317 5.76 -3.51 8.80
N PRO A 318 6.84 -4.23 8.41
CA PRO A 318 7.81 -4.84 9.32
C PRO A 318 8.44 -3.90 10.37
N CYS A 319 8.37 -2.57 10.14
CA CYS A 319 8.76 -1.57 11.15
C CYS A 319 7.76 -1.45 12.33
N GLY A 320 6.65 -2.21 12.30
CA GLY A 320 5.58 -2.23 13.30
C GLY A 320 4.66 -1.01 13.27
N ALA A 321 4.66 -0.27 12.16
CA ALA A 321 3.82 0.90 11.95
C ALA A 321 2.89 0.71 10.75
N ALA A 322 1.76 1.41 10.79
CA ALA A 322 0.80 1.51 9.69
C ALA A 322 0.34 2.97 9.56
N VAL A 323 0.00 3.40 8.35
CA VAL A 323 -0.75 4.64 8.16
C VAL A 323 -2.21 4.37 8.54
N ALA A 324 -2.82 5.29 9.29
CA ALA A 324 -4.22 5.17 9.69
C ALA A 324 -4.96 6.51 9.62
N CYS A 325 -6.26 6.45 9.40
CA CYS A 325 -7.20 7.56 9.45
C CYS A 325 -8.22 7.33 10.57
N VAL A 326 -8.36 8.33 11.43
CA VAL A 326 -9.48 8.42 12.38
C VAL A 326 -10.46 9.45 11.84
N ASP A 327 -11.75 9.13 11.88
CA ASP A 327 -12.79 10.09 11.53
C ASP A 327 -13.79 10.25 12.68
N ASP A 328 -13.72 11.40 13.34
CA ASP A 328 -14.65 11.84 14.39
C ASP A 328 -15.50 13.05 13.88
N GLY A 329 -15.82 13.07 12.57
CA GLY A 329 -16.46 14.19 11.86
C GLY A 329 -15.47 15.10 11.11
N ALA A 330 -14.20 14.72 11.07
CA ALA A 330 -13.13 15.33 10.29
C ALA A 330 -11.98 14.30 10.19
N PRO A 331 -11.69 13.77 8.99
CA PRO A 331 -10.64 12.79 8.78
C PRO A 331 -9.27 13.32 9.24
N ARG A 332 -8.60 12.55 10.08
CA ARG A 332 -7.25 12.85 10.59
C ARG A 332 -6.34 11.66 10.38
N TRP A 333 -5.30 11.87 9.58
CA TRP A 333 -4.28 10.89 9.29
C TRP A 333 -3.19 10.85 10.36
N GLY A 334 -2.52 9.71 10.50
CA GLY A 334 -1.41 9.54 11.41
C GLY A 334 -0.76 8.17 11.32
N VAL A 335 0.13 7.91 12.26
CA VAL A 335 0.88 6.65 12.37
C VAL A 335 0.31 5.84 13.53
N LEU A 336 -0.12 4.61 13.24
CA LEU A 336 -0.52 3.60 14.22
C LEU A 336 0.63 2.63 14.49
N ARG A 337 0.84 2.28 15.76
CA ARG A 337 1.77 1.24 16.20
C ARG A 337 1.04 -0.05 16.57
N THR A 338 1.77 -1.17 16.57
CA THR A 338 1.24 -2.49 16.97
C THR A 338 0.74 -2.56 18.41
N ASP A 339 1.16 -1.63 19.29
CA ASP A 339 0.64 -1.51 20.66
C ASP A 339 -0.67 -0.69 20.76
N GLY A 340 -1.20 -0.21 19.63
CA GLY A 340 -2.41 0.61 19.56
C GLY A 340 -2.20 2.11 19.76
N SER A 341 -0.97 2.58 19.99
CA SER A 341 -0.67 4.01 20.05
C SER A 341 -0.80 4.65 18.67
N PHE A 342 -1.48 5.80 18.63
CA PHE A 342 -1.71 6.57 17.41
C PHE A 342 -1.11 7.96 17.54
N THR A 343 -0.23 8.32 16.61
CA THR A 343 0.40 9.64 16.53
C THR A 343 -0.19 10.40 15.35
N PRO A 344 -1.03 11.42 15.58
CA PRO A 344 -1.60 12.23 14.51
C PRO A 344 -0.50 12.92 13.69
N SER A 345 -0.65 12.93 12.37
CA SER A 345 0.22 13.68 11.46
C SER A 345 -0.17 15.15 11.47
N SER A 346 0.83 16.04 11.31
CA SER A 346 0.59 17.47 11.07
C SER A 346 0.35 17.80 9.59
N HIS A 347 0.54 16.80 8.71
CA HIS A 347 0.39 16.91 7.27
C HIS A 347 -1.04 16.52 6.84
N ARG A 348 -1.42 16.88 5.62
CA ARG A 348 -2.82 16.78 5.19
C ARG A 348 -3.29 15.35 5.02
N GLU A 349 -2.54 14.57 4.26
CA GLU A 349 -2.88 13.19 3.91
C GLU A 349 -1.61 12.41 3.55
N PRO A 350 -1.63 11.06 3.62
CA PRO A 350 -0.58 10.25 3.05
C PRO A 350 -0.49 10.45 1.53
N LEU A 351 0.71 10.27 0.98
CA LEU A 351 0.92 10.25 -0.45
C LEU A 351 0.22 9.03 -1.06
N THR A 352 -0.47 9.25 -2.16
CA THR A 352 -1.13 8.22 -2.95
C THR A 352 -0.39 7.97 -4.26
N ASP A 353 -0.55 6.77 -4.81
CA ASP A 353 0.00 6.41 -6.11
C ASP A 353 -0.82 6.99 -7.29
N GLY A 354 -0.52 6.53 -8.51
CA GLY A 354 -1.20 6.97 -9.72
C GLY A 354 -2.71 6.73 -9.71
N ASP A 355 -3.15 5.69 -9.01
CA ASP A 355 -4.54 5.20 -8.97
C ASP A 355 -5.27 5.70 -7.71
N GLY A 356 -4.58 6.42 -6.81
CA GLY A 356 -5.17 7.01 -5.62
C GLY A 356 -5.04 6.14 -4.37
N TRP A 357 -4.28 5.05 -4.44
CA TRP A 357 -4.06 4.16 -3.30
C TRP A 357 -2.99 4.71 -2.37
N VAL A 358 -3.26 4.69 -1.06
CA VAL A 358 -2.29 5.05 -0.03
C VAL A 358 -1.10 4.10 -0.10
N ALA A 359 0.09 4.65 -0.35
CA ALA A 359 1.31 3.86 -0.50
C ALA A 359 1.80 3.24 0.83
N GLY A 360 1.43 3.84 1.96
CA GLY A 360 1.72 3.28 3.26
C GLY A 360 3.16 3.46 3.74
N PHE A 361 3.59 2.55 4.62
CA PHE A 361 5.00 2.41 4.99
C PHE A 361 5.72 1.54 3.97
N ASP A 362 6.80 2.05 3.38
CA ASP A 362 7.63 1.27 2.47
C ASP A 362 8.45 0.23 3.29
N ASP A 363 8.32 -1.05 2.95
CA ASP A 363 8.90 -2.17 3.73
C ASP A 363 10.43 -2.19 3.73
N VAL A 364 11.08 -1.44 2.83
CA VAL A 364 12.54 -1.34 2.74
C VAL A 364 13.08 -0.18 3.57
N THR A 365 12.38 0.94 3.55
CA THR A 365 12.79 2.21 4.14
C THR A 365 12.15 2.44 5.50
N GLY A 366 11.03 1.81 5.82
CA GLY A 366 10.30 2.02 7.07
C GLY A 366 9.80 3.47 7.23
N LEU A 367 9.57 4.18 6.11
CA LEU A 367 9.01 5.53 6.08
C LEU A 367 7.65 5.54 5.39
N ALA A 368 6.75 6.38 5.89
CA ALA A 368 5.52 6.76 5.21
C ALA A 368 5.64 8.19 4.65
N ALA A 369 5.11 8.43 3.46
CA ALA A 369 5.13 9.74 2.82
C ALA A 369 3.79 10.47 3.01
N PHE A 370 3.83 11.77 3.28
CA PHE A 370 2.67 12.63 3.47
C PHE A 370 2.78 13.91 2.62
N VAL A 371 1.63 14.43 2.19
CA VAL A 371 1.53 15.69 1.45
C VAL A 371 1.37 16.85 2.43
N SER A 372 2.28 17.81 2.38
CA SER A 372 2.19 19.05 3.16
C SER A 372 1.26 20.07 2.49
N ALA A 373 0.79 21.06 3.26
CA ALA A 373 -0.15 22.08 2.76
C ALA A 373 0.39 22.96 1.62
N ASP A 374 1.70 23.07 1.48
CA ASP A 374 2.41 23.82 0.43
C ASP A 374 2.94 22.92 -0.71
N GLY A 375 2.54 21.65 -0.72
CA GLY A 375 2.72 20.72 -1.83
C GLY A 375 4.07 20.02 -1.88
N ALA A 376 4.72 19.87 -0.73
CA ALA A 376 5.91 19.03 -0.61
C ALA A 376 5.55 17.63 -0.11
N VAL A 377 6.50 16.71 -0.27
CA VAL A 377 6.39 15.35 0.26
C VAL A 377 7.24 15.26 1.52
N VAL A 378 6.61 14.94 2.66
CA VAL A 378 7.26 14.76 3.96
C VAL A 378 7.32 13.28 4.28
N HIS A 379 8.50 12.79 4.63
CA HIS A 379 8.69 11.40 5.03
C HIS A 379 8.76 11.29 6.54
N VAL A 380 7.95 10.38 7.09
CA VAL A 380 7.67 10.23 8.51
C VAL A 380 8.10 8.84 8.98
N ASP A 381 8.80 8.77 10.12
CA ASP A 381 9.23 7.51 10.70
C ASP A 381 8.10 6.74 11.38
N ALA A 382 8.40 5.51 11.79
CA ALA A 382 7.48 4.64 12.52
C ALA A 382 6.96 5.23 13.85
N GLY A 383 7.63 6.26 14.40
CA GLY A 383 7.20 7.00 15.59
C GLY A 383 6.37 8.25 15.29
N GLY A 384 6.07 8.53 14.02
CA GLY A 384 5.32 9.73 13.61
C GLY A 384 6.17 11.00 13.56
N ARG A 385 7.51 10.91 13.52
CA ARG A 385 8.39 12.08 13.38
C ARG A 385 8.77 12.32 11.93
N ASP A 386 8.73 13.58 11.52
CA ASP A 386 9.29 14.04 10.25
C ASP A 386 10.79 13.77 10.20
N VAL A 387 11.23 12.97 9.24
CA VAL A 387 12.64 12.65 8.99
C VAL A 387 13.23 13.63 7.99
N CYS A 388 12.54 13.82 6.87
CA CYS A 388 12.99 14.69 5.80
C CYS A 388 11.82 15.11 4.91
N ARG A 389 12.08 16.08 4.04
CA ARG A 389 11.06 16.63 3.16
C ARG A 389 11.63 17.00 1.79
N VAL A 390 10.88 16.69 0.73
CA VAL A 390 11.23 16.95 -0.68
C VAL A 390 10.32 18.05 -1.24
N GLU A 391 10.92 19.15 -1.69
CA GLU A 391 10.20 20.38 -2.06
C GLU A 391 10.54 20.83 -3.49
N ALA A 392 9.54 20.90 -4.37
CA ALA A 392 9.70 21.46 -5.71
C ALA A 392 9.46 22.98 -5.74
N SER A 393 10.22 23.71 -6.58
CA SER A 393 9.95 25.12 -6.87
C SER A 393 8.60 25.29 -7.58
N GLY A 394 8.03 26.49 -7.52
CA GLY A 394 6.71 26.76 -8.12
C GLY A 394 6.66 26.57 -9.63
N ASP A 395 7.78 26.76 -10.33
CA ASP A 395 7.94 26.50 -11.76
C ASP A 395 8.39 25.06 -12.08
N GLY A 396 8.63 24.22 -11.05
CA GLY A 396 9.11 22.86 -11.19
C GLY A 396 10.53 22.72 -11.74
N ALA A 397 11.32 23.80 -11.78
CA ALA A 397 12.70 23.78 -12.30
C ALA A 397 13.75 23.33 -11.27
N SER A 398 13.40 23.29 -9.99
CA SER A 398 14.30 22.86 -8.92
C SER A 398 13.58 22.05 -7.84
N VAL A 399 14.36 21.27 -7.11
CA VAL A 399 13.91 20.45 -5.99
C VAL A 399 14.93 20.53 -4.84
N VAL A 400 14.45 20.57 -3.61
CA VAL A 400 15.28 20.61 -2.40
C VAL A 400 14.90 19.47 -1.48
N LEU A 401 15.89 18.73 -1.00
CA LEU A 401 15.75 17.80 0.11
C LEU A 401 16.19 18.49 1.40
N ARG A 402 15.31 18.49 2.41
CA ARG A 402 15.56 19.07 3.73
C ARG A 402 15.55 18.00 4.81
N ASP A 403 16.38 18.19 5.82
CA ASP A 403 16.37 17.38 7.05
C ASP A 403 15.17 17.71 7.96
N ALA A 404 15.04 16.99 9.07
CA ALA A 404 13.99 17.19 10.07
C ALA A 404 14.00 18.59 10.70
N ALA A 405 15.13 19.31 10.64
CA ALA A 405 15.27 20.68 11.13
C ALA A 405 14.97 21.75 10.05
N GLY A 406 14.59 21.34 8.84
CA GLY A 406 14.30 22.22 7.70
C GLY A 406 15.54 22.74 6.97
N ARG A 407 16.74 22.26 7.30
CA ARG A 407 17.98 22.66 6.61
C ARG A 407 18.07 21.94 5.27
N ALA A 408 18.41 22.67 4.21
CA ALA A 408 18.69 22.06 2.92
C ALA A 408 19.94 21.17 3.02
N VAL A 409 19.78 19.88 2.73
CA VAL A 409 20.88 18.91 2.73
C VAL A 409 21.28 18.50 1.31
N TRP A 410 20.39 18.70 0.33
CA TRP A 410 20.68 18.54 -1.08
C TRP A 410 19.75 19.41 -1.94
N GLU A 411 20.23 19.87 -3.09
CA GLU A 411 19.47 20.64 -4.08
C GLU A 411 19.72 20.08 -5.48
N GLY A 412 18.66 20.03 -6.29
CA GLY A 412 18.68 19.60 -7.68
C GLY A 412 17.98 20.62 -8.58
N ALA A 413 18.45 20.73 -9.83
CA ALA A 413 17.86 21.60 -10.83
C ALA A 413 17.68 20.86 -12.16
N ALA A 414 16.61 21.20 -12.87
CA ALA A 414 16.23 20.66 -14.17
C ALA A 414 15.44 21.72 -14.98
N GLY A 415 14.80 21.32 -16.09
CA GLY A 415 13.93 22.23 -16.85
C GLY A 415 12.65 22.58 -16.08
N PRO A 416 11.99 23.71 -16.37
CA PRO A 416 10.67 24.02 -15.82
C PRO A 416 9.67 22.89 -16.05
N GLY A 417 8.84 22.59 -15.05
CA GLY A 417 7.88 21.50 -15.05
C GLY A 417 8.47 20.10 -14.88
N THR A 418 9.76 19.97 -14.53
CA THR A 418 10.36 18.65 -14.26
C THR A 418 9.86 18.08 -12.94
N PHE A 419 9.87 18.90 -11.88
CA PHE A 419 9.44 18.51 -10.55
C PHE A 419 8.02 19.01 -10.29
N GLU A 420 7.14 18.10 -9.91
CA GLU A 420 5.76 18.43 -9.59
C GLU A 420 5.58 18.56 -8.08
N ARG A 421 4.82 19.57 -7.67
CA ARG A 421 4.33 19.66 -6.29
C ARG A 421 3.24 18.63 -6.09
N ALA A 422 3.33 17.90 -4.98
CA ALA A 422 2.26 17.01 -4.57
C ALA A 422 0.98 17.82 -4.30
N ARG A 423 -0.17 17.25 -4.67
CA ARG A 423 -1.48 17.81 -4.39
C ARG A 423 -2.30 16.76 -3.65
N PRO A 424 -3.09 17.15 -2.64
CA PRO A 424 -3.97 16.21 -1.98
C PRO A 424 -5.01 15.67 -2.98
N ARG A 425 -5.15 14.35 -2.99
CA ARG A 425 -6.10 13.60 -3.83
C ARG A 425 -7.33 13.14 -3.04
N LEU A 426 -7.14 12.77 -1.76
CA LEU A 426 -8.20 12.25 -0.89
C LEU A 426 -8.96 13.41 -0.25
N LEU A 427 -8.27 14.23 0.55
CA LEU A 427 -8.81 15.40 1.24
C LEU A 427 -8.55 16.67 0.42
N ARG A 428 -9.17 16.73 -0.77
CA ARG A 428 -9.00 17.85 -1.72
C ARG A 428 -9.43 19.18 -1.10
N ASP A 429 -8.71 20.24 -1.43
CA ASP A 429 -9.11 21.61 -1.12
C ASP A 429 -10.33 22.02 -1.95
N THR A 430 -11.16 22.92 -1.41
CA THR A 430 -12.37 23.40 -2.11
C THR A 430 -12.08 23.90 -3.52
N GLY A 431 -10.95 24.57 -3.72
CA GLY A 431 -10.53 25.08 -5.03
C GLY A 431 -10.24 24.01 -6.08
N GLN A 432 -10.09 22.75 -5.69
CA GLN A 432 -9.88 21.62 -6.62
C GLN A 432 -11.18 21.06 -7.18
N TYR A 433 -12.34 21.35 -6.57
CA TYR A 433 -13.65 20.95 -7.09
C TYR A 433 -14.23 21.96 -8.08
N VAL A 434 -13.68 23.16 -8.08
CA VAL A 434 -14.23 24.32 -8.78
C VAL A 434 -13.84 24.30 -10.26
N ASP A 435 -14.80 24.62 -11.14
CA ASP A 435 -14.52 24.86 -12.55
C ASP A 435 -13.72 26.16 -12.77
N HIS A 436 -12.48 26.02 -13.23
CA HIS A 436 -11.55 27.13 -13.51
C HIS A 436 -11.78 27.84 -14.86
N GLY A 437 -12.96 27.68 -15.50
CA GLY A 437 -13.29 28.47 -16.68
C GLY A 437 -13.08 29.98 -16.45
N PRO A 438 -12.78 30.78 -17.51
CA PRO A 438 -12.14 32.10 -17.43
C PRO A 438 -12.86 33.18 -16.60
N ALA A 439 -14.09 32.94 -16.14
CA ALA A 439 -14.85 33.84 -15.27
C ALA A 439 -14.85 33.45 -13.77
N TRP A 440 -14.27 32.31 -13.39
CA TRP A 440 -14.24 31.88 -11.99
C TRP A 440 -12.92 32.24 -11.30
N GLU A 441 -12.92 33.34 -10.54
CA GLU A 441 -11.92 33.66 -9.51
C GLU A 441 -12.56 33.76 -8.11
N GLY A 442 -13.73 33.13 -7.92
CA GLY A 442 -14.54 33.25 -6.71
C GLY A 442 -15.52 34.43 -6.70
N ASP A 443 -15.65 35.21 -7.78
CA ASP A 443 -16.67 36.26 -7.87
C ASP A 443 -18.00 35.70 -8.40
N ALA A 444 -18.78 35.08 -7.50
CA ALA A 444 -20.09 34.53 -7.83
C ALA A 444 -21.07 35.58 -8.41
N VAL A 445 -20.92 36.87 -8.03
CA VAL A 445 -21.77 37.95 -8.51
C VAL A 445 -21.42 38.29 -9.97
N ALA A 446 -20.14 38.32 -10.33
CA ALA A 446 -19.72 38.50 -11.72
C ALA A 446 -20.21 37.36 -12.62
N VAL A 447 -20.10 36.10 -12.17
CA VAL A 447 -20.63 34.94 -12.91
C VAL A 447 -22.15 35.04 -13.09
N ALA A 448 -22.88 35.40 -12.03
CA ALA A 448 -24.33 35.59 -12.12
C ALA A 448 -24.72 36.70 -13.12
N ALA A 449 -24.02 37.83 -13.10
CA ALA A 449 -24.25 38.93 -14.03
C ALA A 449 -23.99 38.52 -15.49
N GLU A 450 -22.94 37.73 -15.73
CA GLU A 450 -22.65 37.16 -17.04
C GLU A 450 -23.81 36.27 -17.52
N LEU A 451 -24.25 35.32 -16.70
CA LEU A 451 -25.34 34.38 -17.04
C LEU A 451 -26.65 35.11 -17.33
N LEU A 452 -26.99 36.13 -16.54
CA LEU A 452 -28.17 36.96 -16.77
C LEU A 452 -28.12 37.72 -18.10
N GLY A 453 -26.91 38.08 -18.56
CA GLY A 453 -26.68 38.76 -19.84
C GLY A 453 -26.61 37.81 -21.05
N ARG A 454 -26.46 36.50 -20.86
CA ARG A 454 -26.44 35.52 -21.95
C ARG A 454 -27.83 35.27 -22.50
N ALA A 455 -27.93 35.08 -23.82
CA ALA A 455 -29.16 34.70 -24.49
C ALA A 455 -29.67 33.34 -23.97
N PRO A 456 -30.94 33.22 -23.57
CA PRO A 456 -31.51 31.95 -23.14
C PRO A 456 -31.46 30.89 -24.24
N ARG A 457 -31.08 29.67 -23.89
CA ARG A 457 -31.15 28.48 -24.74
C ARG A 457 -31.45 27.23 -23.91
N PRO A 458 -31.87 26.11 -24.54
CA PRO A 458 -32.03 24.84 -23.83
C PRO A 458 -30.73 24.37 -23.19
N PHE A 459 -30.83 23.77 -22.01
CA PHE A 459 -29.74 23.08 -21.33
C PHE A 459 -30.29 21.97 -20.44
N HIS A 460 -29.48 20.94 -20.19
CA HIS A 460 -29.77 19.83 -19.28
C HIS A 460 -28.71 19.79 -18.17
N PRO A 461 -29.06 20.03 -16.89
CA PRO A 461 -28.11 19.92 -15.77
C PRO A 461 -27.60 18.48 -15.56
N GLY A 462 -26.32 18.31 -15.21
CA GLY A 462 -25.72 17.00 -14.93
C GLY A 462 -25.36 16.18 -16.16
N SER A 463 -25.22 16.80 -17.34
CA SER A 463 -24.44 16.25 -18.44
C SER A 463 -23.04 16.89 -18.49
N ALA A 464 -22.06 16.20 -19.05
CA ALA A 464 -20.68 16.68 -19.13
C ALA A 464 -20.55 18.05 -19.85
N ASP A 465 -21.39 18.31 -20.86
CA ASP A 465 -21.68 19.65 -21.35
C ASP A 465 -23.19 19.90 -21.22
N PRO A 466 -23.64 20.75 -20.27
CA PRO A 466 -25.05 21.05 -20.07
C PRO A 466 -25.78 21.57 -21.31
N TYR A 467 -25.07 22.04 -22.33
CA TYR A 467 -25.67 22.53 -23.57
C TYR A 467 -25.62 21.54 -24.73
N ASP A 468 -24.97 20.39 -24.56
CA ASP A 468 -25.03 19.28 -25.50
C ASP A 468 -26.31 18.48 -25.25
N VAL A 469 -27.41 19.00 -25.79
CA VAL A 469 -28.75 18.42 -25.67
C VAL A 469 -29.08 17.47 -26.83
N ASP A 470 -28.16 17.31 -27.78
CA ASP A 470 -28.32 16.45 -28.95
C ASP A 470 -27.98 15.00 -28.57
N GLY A 471 -29.01 14.20 -28.25
CA GLY A 471 -28.84 12.78 -27.90
C GLY A 471 -29.32 12.39 -26.50
N LEU A 472 -29.97 13.30 -25.78
CA LEU A 472 -30.76 12.96 -24.60
C LEU A 472 -31.84 11.93 -24.95
N ASP A 473 -32.12 11.02 -24.03
CA ASP A 473 -33.25 10.10 -24.17
C ASP A 473 -34.59 10.84 -23.97
N GLU A 474 -35.70 10.12 -24.15
CA GLU A 474 -37.03 10.75 -24.05
C GLU A 474 -37.31 11.28 -22.64
N ASP A 475 -36.76 10.66 -21.60
CA ASP A 475 -36.98 11.06 -20.21
C ASP A 475 -36.17 12.32 -19.88
N ASP A 476 -34.87 12.36 -20.20
CA ASP A 476 -34.01 13.54 -20.00
C ASP A 476 -34.42 14.74 -20.87
N ALA A 477 -35.02 14.48 -22.05
CA ALA A 477 -35.54 15.54 -22.91
C ALA A 477 -36.76 16.26 -22.30
N GLU A 478 -37.53 15.60 -21.42
CA GLU A 478 -38.64 16.22 -20.70
C GLU A 478 -38.19 17.17 -19.59
N ASP A 479 -36.97 16.98 -19.06
CA ASP A 479 -36.37 17.77 -17.96
C ASP A 479 -35.52 18.96 -18.45
N LEU A 480 -35.59 19.30 -19.75
CA LEU A 480 -34.85 20.42 -20.32
C LEU A 480 -35.21 21.77 -19.67
N CYS A 481 -34.18 22.43 -19.16
CA CYS A 481 -34.26 23.79 -18.67
C CYS A 481 -34.04 24.80 -19.81
N HIS A 482 -34.59 26.02 -19.66
CA HIS A 482 -34.36 27.10 -20.62
C HIS A 482 -33.71 28.31 -19.95
N GLY A 483 -32.52 28.70 -20.42
CA GLY A 483 -31.77 29.78 -19.83
C GLY A 483 -30.27 29.76 -20.13
N ALA A 484 -29.47 30.06 -19.12
CA ALA A 484 -28.02 29.94 -19.17
C ALA A 484 -27.53 29.38 -17.83
N VAL A 485 -26.77 28.29 -17.87
CA VAL A 485 -26.18 27.60 -16.74
C VAL A 485 -24.65 27.60 -16.79
N ARG A 486 -24.04 27.46 -15.63
CA ARG A 486 -22.64 27.12 -15.44
C ARG A 486 -22.50 26.11 -14.29
N VAL A 487 -21.68 25.08 -14.50
CA VAL A 487 -21.19 24.22 -13.42
C VAL A 487 -20.15 25.01 -12.63
N VAL A 488 -20.43 25.21 -11.36
CA VAL A 488 -19.60 25.95 -10.40
C VAL A 488 -18.51 25.05 -9.85
N ALA A 489 -18.91 23.85 -9.45
CA ALA A 489 -18.03 22.82 -8.94
C ALA A 489 -18.65 21.46 -9.22
N SER A 490 -17.80 20.46 -9.43
CA SER A 490 -18.23 19.08 -9.61
C SER A 490 -17.19 18.10 -9.08
N VAL A 491 -17.67 16.92 -8.68
CA VAL A 491 -16.84 15.80 -8.28
C VAL A 491 -17.56 14.50 -8.62
N PHE A 492 -16.79 13.54 -9.11
CA PHE A 492 -17.20 12.16 -9.28
C PHE A 492 -16.29 11.30 -8.40
N LEU A 493 -16.89 10.51 -7.51
CA LEU A 493 -16.23 9.56 -6.63
C LEU A 493 -16.60 8.15 -7.09
N GLU A 494 -15.59 7.40 -7.52
CA GLU A 494 -15.76 6.02 -8.00
C GLU A 494 -16.07 5.07 -6.84
N ALA A 495 -16.90 4.06 -7.10
CA ALA A 495 -17.33 3.04 -6.15
C ALA A 495 -16.14 2.29 -5.56
N GLU A 496 -15.08 2.07 -6.36
CA GLU A 496 -13.84 1.42 -5.89
C GLU A 496 -13.13 2.27 -4.83
N ALA A 497 -13.02 3.58 -5.07
CA ALA A 497 -12.43 4.52 -4.12
C ALA A 497 -13.28 4.66 -2.86
N LEU A 498 -14.61 4.62 -2.97
CA LEU A 498 -15.52 4.67 -1.82
C LEU A 498 -15.55 3.37 -1.02
N ALA A 499 -15.35 2.22 -1.67
CA ALA A 499 -15.20 0.94 -0.98
C ALA A 499 -13.93 0.92 -0.10
N GLU A 500 -12.85 1.51 -0.59
CA GLU A 500 -11.60 1.61 0.17
C GLU A 500 -11.62 2.76 1.18
N TYR A 501 -12.11 3.94 0.79
CA TYR A 501 -12.11 5.17 1.59
C TYR A 501 -13.54 5.68 1.84
N PRO A 502 -14.36 4.96 2.63
CA PRO A 502 -15.78 5.27 2.80
C PRO A 502 -16.04 6.66 3.38
N PHE A 503 -15.12 7.18 4.21
CA PHE A 503 -15.21 8.53 4.80
C PHE A 503 -15.11 9.67 3.77
N LEU A 504 -14.69 9.39 2.52
CA LEU A 504 -14.58 10.42 1.49
C LEU A 504 -15.93 10.96 1.05
N GLN A 505 -16.99 10.16 1.12
CA GLN A 505 -18.34 10.63 0.80
C GLN A 505 -18.75 11.75 1.77
N ASP A 506 -18.79 11.45 3.07
CA ASP A 506 -19.15 12.42 4.12
C ASP A 506 -18.27 13.67 4.08
N TRP A 507 -16.96 13.49 3.89
CA TRP A 507 -16.02 14.61 3.74
C TRP A 507 -16.37 15.50 2.53
N THR A 508 -16.62 14.89 1.37
CA THR A 508 -16.86 15.62 0.13
C THR A 508 -18.20 16.34 0.16
N GLU A 509 -19.25 15.69 0.68
CA GLU A 509 -20.55 16.31 0.95
C GLU A 509 -20.40 17.56 1.83
N GLN A 510 -19.61 17.50 2.91
CA GLN A 510 -19.35 18.66 3.77
C GLN A 510 -18.61 19.80 3.03
N ARG A 511 -17.66 19.49 2.14
CA ARG A 511 -16.95 20.52 1.34
C ARG A 511 -17.85 21.20 0.33
N PHE A 512 -18.75 20.44 -0.31
CA PHE A 512 -19.76 20.99 -1.20
C PHE A 512 -20.80 21.82 -0.44
N ALA A 513 -21.20 21.35 0.75
CA ALA A 513 -22.04 22.09 1.70
C ALA A 513 -21.51 23.52 1.93
N GLU A 514 -20.25 23.62 2.35
CA GLU A 514 -19.54 24.88 2.63
C GLU A 514 -19.33 25.76 1.38
N LEU A 515 -19.02 25.13 0.24
CA LEU A 515 -18.82 25.86 -1.02
C LEU A 515 -20.10 26.54 -1.46
N TYR A 516 -21.22 25.82 -1.49
CA TYR A 516 -22.47 26.44 -1.90
C TYR A 516 -22.98 27.47 -0.90
N ASP A 517 -22.78 27.29 0.41
CA ASP A 517 -23.10 28.33 1.40
C ASP A 517 -22.30 29.61 1.12
N THR A 518 -21.00 29.46 0.83
CA THR A 518 -20.13 30.58 0.45
C THR A 518 -20.63 31.29 -0.81
N VAL A 519 -21.05 30.54 -1.83
CA VAL A 519 -21.58 31.10 -3.08
C VAL A 519 -22.93 31.79 -2.83
N ALA A 520 -23.82 31.17 -2.07
CA ALA A 520 -25.12 31.71 -1.72
C ALA A 520 -25.01 33.03 -0.93
N GLU A 521 -24.08 33.11 0.01
CA GLU A 521 -23.80 34.34 0.77
C GLU A 521 -23.29 35.47 -0.13
N ARG A 522 -22.38 35.17 -1.07
CA ARG A 522 -21.89 36.15 -2.06
C ARG A 522 -23.02 36.65 -2.96
N LEU A 523 -23.86 35.75 -3.46
CA LEU A 523 -25.02 36.11 -4.27
C LEU A 523 -26.03 36.92 -3.47
N ARG A 524 -26.27 36.57 -2.20
CA ARG A 524 -27.13 37.35 -1.29
C ARG A 524 -26.62 38.77 -1.09
N ALA A 525 -25.30 38.96 -0.98
CA ALA A 525 -24.70 40.28 -0.89
C ALA A 525 -24.89 41.10 -2.18
N GLY A 526 -24.89 40.46 -3.35
CA GLY A 526 -25.08 41.12 -4.65
C GLY A 526 -26.54 41.36 -5.06
N TYR A 527 -27.45 40.44 -4.77
CA TYR A 527 -28.83 40.41 -5.26
C TYR A 527 -29.89 40.55 -4.15
N GLY A 528 -29.47 40.65 -2.89
CA GLY A 528 -30.37 40.76 -1.73
C GLY A 528 -30.85 39.39 -1.22
N PRO A 529 -31.85 39.37 -0.32
CA PRO A 529 -32.38 38.12 0.20
C PRO A 529 -33.00 37.27 -0.91
N PRO A 530 -32.85 35.93 -0.87
CA PRO A 530 -33.48 35.05 -1.83
C PRO A 530 -35.01 35.07 -1.71
N LEU A 531 -35.67 34.55 -2.73
CA LEU A 531 -37.10 34.24 -2.70
C LEU A 531 -37.36 33.18 -1.62
N PRO A 532 -38.58 33.16 -1.04
CA PRO A 532 -38.96 32.10 -0.10
C PRO A 532 -38.94 30.71 -0.76
N ASP A 533 -38.72 29.67 0.05
CA ASP A 533 -38.49 28.29 -0.42
C ASP A 533 -39.63 27.73 -1.27
N ASP A 534 -40.89 28.13 -1.01
CA ASP A 534 -42.07 27.74 -1.83
C ASP A 534 -42.03 28.29 -3.26
N ARG A 535 -41.03 29.12 -3.58
CA ARG A 535 -40.76 29.71 -4.89
C ARG A 535 -39.36 29.39 -5.43
N ALA A 536 -38.61 28.53 -4.75
CA ALA A 536 -37.34 28.03 -5.24
C ALA A 536 -37.56 27.22 -6.52
N VAL A 537 -36.69 27.41 -7.50
CA VAL A 537 -36.68 26.61 -8.73
C VAL A 537 -35.74 25.44 -8.52
N LEU A 538 -36.24 24.23 -8.74
CA LEU A 538 -35.41 23.03 -8.85
C LEU A 538 -35.12 22.77 -10.33
N LEU A 539 -33.84 22.76 -10.70
CA LEU A 539 -33.35 22.50 -12.05
C LEU A 539 -33.36 21.00 -12.38
N ARG A 540 -33.10 20.13 -11.40
CA ARG A 540 -33.11 18.67 -11.51
C ARG A 540 -33.27 18.01 -10.13
N GLY A 541 -33.93 16.85 -10.05
CA GLY A 541 -34.00 16.04 -8.82
C GLY A 541 -32.84 15.04 -8.71
N GLY A 542 -32.49 14.61 -7.50
CA GLY A 542 -31.47 13.59 -7.25
C GLY A 542 -31.74 12.80 -5.97
N ASP A 543 -30.70 12.16 -5.43
CA ASP A 543 -30.74 11.52 -4.11
C ASP A 543 -30.51 12.54 -2.97
N GLY A 544 -29.95 13.70 -3.31
CA GLY A 544 -29.89 14.87 -2.44
C GLY A 544 -29.79 16.17 -3.24
N GLU A 545 -30.61 17.16 -2.89
CA GLU A 545 -30.59 18.47 -3.55
C GLU A 545 -30.90 19.63 -2.59
N ARG A 546 -30.33 20.79 -2.90
CA ARG A 546 -30.75 22.08 -2.32
C ARG A 546 -30.72 23.17 -3.37
N SER A 547 -31.71 24.06 -3.33
CA SER A 547 -31.81 25.17 -4.28
C SER A 547 -32.22 26.47 -3.59
N VAL A 548 -31.60 27.57 -4.02
CA VAL A 548 -31.94 28.92 -3.60
C VAL A 548 -32.10 29.78 -4.85
N THR A 549 -33.15 30.61 -4.87
CA THR A 549 -33.51 31.40 -6.06
C THR A 549 -33.63 32.89 -5.73
N TRP A 550 -33.11 33.75 -6.60
CA TRP A 550 -33.27 35.20 -6.54
C TRP A 550 -34.07 35.71 -7.74
N ARG A 551 -34.81 36.80 -7.54
CA ARG A 551 -35.42 37.55 -8.65
C ARG A 551 -34.39 38.50 -9.24
N ALA A 552 -34.15 38.41 -10.55
CA ALA A 552 -33.21 39.27 -11.27
C ALA A 552 -33.85 39.80 -12.56
N GLY A 553 -34.62 40.88 -12.44
CA GLY A 553 -35.41 41.42 -13.55
C GLY A 553 -36.53 40.45 -13.96
N ASP A 554 -36.56 40.10 -15.24
CA ASP A 554 -37.53 39.17 -15.85
C ASP A 554 -37.05 37.70 -15.80
N ARG A 555 -35.90 37.44 -15.17
CA ARG A 555 -35.33 36.08 -15.01
C ARG A 555 -35.17 35.74 -13.53
N ARG A 556 -34.98 34.47 -13.26
CA ARG A 556 -34.62 33.94 -11.94
C ARG A 556 -33.16 33.50 -11.97
N LEU A 557 -32.41 33.87 -10.95
CA LEU A 557 -31.09 33.34 -10.71
C LEU A 557 -31.22 32.18 -9.71
N VAL A 558 -30.72 31.01 -10.05
CA VAL A 558 -30.88 29.76 -9.31
C VAL A 558 -29.50 29.22 -8.98
N LEU A 559 -29.22 29.00 -7.71
CA LEU A 559 -28.06 28.25 -7.23
C LEU A 559 -28.56 26.91 -6.73
N GLN A 560 -28.12 25.82 -7.34
CA GLN A 560 -28.51 24.47 -6.95
C GLN A 560 -27.28 23.61 -6.66
N GLU A 561 -27.31 22.85 -5.59
CA GLU A 561 -26.46 21.68 -5.39
C GLU A 561 -27.30 20.43 -5.67
N TRP A 562 -26.69 19.47 -6.33
CA TRP A 562 -27.29 18.22 -6.75
C TRP A 562 -26.33 17.08 -6.49
N MET A 563 -26.87 15.96 -6.01
CA MET A 563 -26.14 14.75 -5.71
C MET A 563 -26.92 13.52 -6.16
N VAL A 564 -26.22 12.55 -6.73
CA VAL A 564 -26.74 11.23 -7.10
C VAL A 564 -25.77 10.14 -6.64
N ILE A 565 -26.35 9.03 -6.18
CA ILE A 565 -25.64 7.82 -5.77
C ILE A 565 -26.07 6.69 -6.71
N GLY A 566 -25.19 6.32 -7.66
CA GLY A 566 -25.47 5.33 -8.69
C GLY A 566 -24.50 4.16 -8.62
N ASP A 567 -25.00 2.92 -8.47
CA ASP A 567 -24.17 1.69 -8.43
C ASP A 567 -22.94 1.72 -7.49
N GLY A 568 -22.96 2.61 -6.48
CA GLY A 568 -21.86 2.82 -5.53
C GLY A 568 -20.98 4.04 -5.83
N ASP A 569 -21.09 4.63 -7.02
CA ASP A 569 -20.49 5.91 -7.37
C ASP A 569 -21.29 7.07 -6.76
N VAL A 570 -20.60 8.18 -6.47
CA VAL A 570 -21.22 9.42 -5.99
C VAL A 570 -20.82 10.58 -6.88
N GLU A 571 -21.80 11.29 -7.41
CA GLU A 571 -21.60 12.52 -8.16
C GLU A 571 -22.22 13.69 -7.37
N ILE A 572 -21.47 14.78 -7.23
CA ILE A 572 -21.96 16.02 -6.62
C ILE A 572 -21.61 17.20 -7.51
N GLU A 573 -22.60 18.02 -7.84
CA GLU A 573 -22.42 19.23 -8.63
C GLU A 573 -23.08 20.45 -7.97
N ILE A 574 -22.49 21.62 -8.18
CA ILE A 574 -23.12 22.91 -7.90
C ILE A 574 -23.32 23.64 -9.23
N TRP A 575 -24.52 24.11 -9.47
CA TRP A 575 -24.90 24.87 -10.66
C TRP A 575 -25.35 26.27 -10.31
N LEU A 576 -24.96 27.23 -11.13
CA LEU A 576 -25.52 28.57 -11.15
C LEU A 576 -26.20 28.79 -12.49
N ALA A 577 -27.51 29.08 -12.47
CA ALA A 577 -28.31 29.27 -13.66
C ALA A 577 -29.13 30.56 -13.63
N ALA A 578 -29.22 31.23 -14.77
CA ALA A 578 -30.24 32.22 -15.04
C ALA A 578 -31.34 31.54 -15.88
N VAL A 579 -32.54 31.37 -15.32
CA VAL A 579 -33.67 30.72 -16.00
C VAL A 579 -34.81 31.70 -16.22
N ASP A 580 -35.62 31.44 -17.24
CA ASP A 580 -36.80 32.24 -17.52
C ASP A 580 -37.89 31.96 -16.45
N THR A 581 -38.71 32.97 -16.13
CA THR A 581 -39.63 32.95 -14.97
C THR A 581 -40.84 32.05 -15.08
#